data_AF-S3A3P7-F1
#
_entry.id   AF-S3A3P7-F1
#
_cell.length_a   1.000
_cell.length_b   1.000
_cell.length_c   1.000
_cell.angle_alpha   90.00
_cell.angle_beta   90.00
_cell.angle_gamma   90.00
#
_symmetry.space_group_name_H-M   'P 1'
#
loop_
_entity.id
_entity.type
_entity.pdbx_description
1 polymer ?
#
loop_
_entity_poly.entity_id
_entity_poly.type
_entity_poly.pdbx_seq_one_letter_code
_entity_poly.pdbx_strand_id
1 'polypeptide(L)' 'MSHEILSAFELQALKAVARGQHVPQGILVELVRSGLVVATIAQAKLIPQGLTPLGKKALREVQE' A
#
# COMPACT_ATOMS: atom_id res chain seq x y z
N MET A 1 -0.67 17.97 -13.50
CA MET A 1 -0.57 16.54 -13.13
C MET A 1 -0.22 16.52 -11.65
N SER A 2 -1.19 16.26 -10.79
CA SER A 2 -1.00 16.33 -9.34
C SER A 2 0.00 15.26 -8.90
N HIS A 3 1.14 15.68 -8.34
CA HIS A 3 1.94 14.80 -7.50
C HIS A 3 1.13 14.56 -6.23
N GLU A 4 0.28 13.54 -6.20
CA GLU A 4 -0.32 13.07 -4.96
C GLU A 4 0.81 12.41 -4.15
N ILE A 5 1.48 13.23 -3.33
CA ILE A 5 2.42 12.78 -2.33
C ILE A 5 1.63 11.88 -1.38
N LEU A 6 2.02 10.61 -1.28
CA LEU A 6 1.44 9.69 -0.31
C LEU A 6 1.46 10.35 1.07
N SER A 7 0.33 10.31 1.77
CA SER A 7 0.31 10.72 3.17
C SER A 7 1.31 9.89 3.98
N ALA A 8 1.82 10.44 5.09
CA ALA A 8 2.71 9.71 5.98
C ALA A 8 2.12 8.36 6.43
N PHE A 9 0.80 8.31 6.56
CA PHE A 9 0.05 7.12 6.94
C PHE A 9 -0.01 6.07 5.81
N GLU A 10 -0.27 6.48 4.57
CA GLU A 10 -0.22 5.59 3.39
C GLU A 10 1.18 5.03 3.17
N LEU A 11 2.20 5.88 3.28
CA LEU A 11 3.59 5.45 3.16
C LEU A 11 3.95 4.42 4.25
N GLN A 12 3.52 4.64 5.49
CA GLN A 12 3.76 3.70 6.59
C GLN A 12 3.05 2.37 6.35
N ALA A 13 1.81 2.40 5.85
CA ALA A 13 1.07 1.21 5.46
C ALA A 13 1.75 0.48 4.29
N LEU A 14 2.26 1.20 3.29
CA LEU A 14 3.00 0.64 2.16
C LEU A 14 4.29 -0.05 2.61
N LYS A 15 5.03 0.56 3.55
CA LYS A 15 6.19 -0.04 4.23
C LYS A 15 5.80 -1.29 5.02
N ALA A 16 4.66 -1.28 5.69
CA ALA A 16 4.15 -2.44 6.42
C ALA A 16 3.81 -3.60 5.47
N VAL A 17 3.13 -3.33 4.34
CA VAL A 17 2.89 -4.34 3.29
C VAL A 17 4.20 -4.93 2.77
N ALA A 18 5.19 -4.08 2.46
CA ALA A 18 6.50 -4.52 1.97
C ALA A 18 7.23 -5.47 2.94
N ARG A 19 6.98 -5.31 4.26
CA ARG A 19 7.56 -6.12 5.33
C ARG A 19 6.67 -7.30 5.75
N GLY A 20 5.53 -7.52 5.09
CA GLY A 20 4.55 -8.54 5.49
C GLY A 20 3.93 -8.29 6.86
N GLN A 21 3.91 -7.03 7.32
CA GLN A 21 3.33 -6.64 8.60
C GLN A 21 1.83 -6.42 8.49
N HIS A 22 1.15 -6.40 9.64
CA HIS A 22 -0.26 -6.09 9.70
C HIS A 22 -0.54 -4.66 9.21
N VAL A 23 -1.57 -4.52 8.37
CA VAL A 23 -2.05 -3.23 7.85
C VAL A 23 -3.54 -3.10 8.15
N PRO A 24 -3.99 -1.97 8.73
CA PRO A 24 -5.41 -1.73 8.97
C PRO A 24 -6.24 -1.84 7.69
N GLN A 25 -7.42 -2.43 7.77
CA GLN A 25 -8.26 -2.69 6.58
C GLN A 25 -8.64 -1.40 5.83
N GLY A 26 -8.94 -0.32 6.54
CA GLY A 26 -9.30 0.96 5.93
C GLY A 26 -8.20 1.51 5.02
N ILE A 27 -6.95 1.55 5.50
CA ILE A 27 -5.83 2.05 4.68
C ILE A 27 -5.44 1.05 3.59
N LEU A 28 -5.58 -0.24 3.85
CA LEU A 28 -5.30 -1.26 2.84
C LEU A 28 -6.26 -1.16 1.64
N VAL A 29 -7.54 -0.84 1.88
CA VAL A 29 -8.51 -0.58 0.81
C VAL A 29 -8.10 0.61 -0.05
N GLU A 30 -7.67 1.72 0.57
CA GLU A 30 -7.21 2.91 -0.16
C GLU A 30 -5.94 2.59 -0.97
N LEU A 31 -4.96 1.88 -0.40
CA LEU A 31 -3.75 1.48 -1.14
C LEU A 31 -4.04 0.55 -2.32
N VAL A 32 -5.04 -0.32 -2.21
CA VAL A 32 -5.50 -1.19 -3.31
C VAL A 32 -6.25 -0.37 -4.36
N ARG A 33 -7.12 0.56 -3.94
CA ARG A 33 -7.84 1.48 -4.84
C ARG A 33 -6.86 2.34 -5.63
N SER A 34 -5.80 2.81 -5.01
CA SER A 34 -4.71 3.58 -5.64
C SER A 34 -3.77 2.71 -6.48
N GLY A 35 -4.00 1.39 -6.55
CA GLY A 35 -3.20 0.48 -7.36
C GLY A 35 -1.76 0.28 -6.86
N LEU A 36 -1.48 0.57 -5.59
CA LEU A 36 -0.15 0.45 -4.98
C LEU A 36 0.10 -0.94 -4.37
N VAL A 37 -0.98 -1.62 -3.99
CA VAL A 37 -0.94 -2.93 -3.33
C VAL A 37 -1.82 -3.93 -4.08
N VAL A 38 -1.33 -5.15 -4.20
CA VAL A 38 -2.15 -6.31 -4.60
C VAL A 38 -2.66 -6.97 -3.33
N ALA A 39 -3.96 -7.22 -3.26
CA ALA A 39 -4.58 -7.91 -2.15
C ALA A 39 -5.65 -8.90 -2.64
N THR A 40 -5.91 -9.92 -1.83
CA THR A 40 -7.00 -10.88 -2.04
C THR A 40 -7.98 -10.80 -0.88
N ILE A 41 -9.21 -11.24 -1.11
CA ILE A 41 -10.22 -11.31 -0.05
C ILE A 41 -10.23 -12.74 0.49
N ALA A 42 -9.96 -12.89 1.79
CA ALA A 42 -10.09 -14.15 2.51
C ALA A 42 -10.88 -13.92 3.80
N GLN A 43 -11.89 -14.75 4.06
CA GLN A 43 -12.73 -14.64 5.28
C GLN A 43 -13.27 -13.21 5.52
N ALA A 44 -13.76 -12.56 4.45
CA ALA A 44 -14.27 -11.19 4.47
C ALA A 44 -13.24 -10.10 4.89
N LYS A 45 -11.94 -10.40 4.83
CA LYS A 45 -10.85 -9.43 5.06
C LYS A 45 -9.97 -9.31 3.83
N LEU A 46 -9.47 -8.10 3.55
CA LEU A 46 -8.37 -7.92 2.60
C LEU A 46 -7.07 -8.43 3.22
N ILE A 47 -6.40 -9.31 2.47
CA ILE A 47 -5.07 -9.83 2.78
C ILE A 47 -4.11 -9.26 1.72
N PRO A 48 -3.13 -8.43 2.11
CA PRO A 48 -2.13 -7.95 1.17
C PRO A 48 -1.26 -9.11 0.70
N GLN A 49 -1.09 -9.23 -0.62
CA GLN A 49 -0.20 -10.21 -1.25
C GLN A 49 1.17 -9.59 -1.57
N GLY A 50 1.22 -8.27 -1.74
CA GLY A 50 2.47 -7.54 -1.97
C GLY A 50 2.26 -6.18 -2.63
N LEU A 51 3.36 -5.52 -2.97
CA LEU A 51 3.36 -4.24 -3.67
C LEU A 51 3.28 -4.42 -5.19
N THR A 52 2.51 -3.56 -5.87
CA THR A 52 2.54 -3.43 -7.33
C THR A 52 3.84 -2.75 -7.78
N PRO A 53 4.18 -2.75 -9.09
CA PRO A 53 5.29 -1.95 -9.61
C PRO A 53 5.17 -0.46 -9.24
N LEU A 54 3.94 0.08 -9.26
CA LEU A 54 3.66 1.46 -8.85
C LEU A 54 3.91 1.66 -7.35
N GLY A 55 3.45 0.74 -6.49
CA GLY A 55 3.72 0.78 -5.06
C GLY A 55 5.20 0.68 -4.72
N LYS A 56 5.97 -0.14 -5.45
CA LYS A 56 7.43 -0.22 -5.29
C LYS A 56 8.11 1.10 -5.67
N LYS A 57 7.67 1.74 -6.75
CA LYS A 57 8.19 3.04 -7.21
C LYS A 57 7.89 4.12 -6.17
N ALA A 58 6.63 4.22 -5.74
CA ALA A 58 6.20 5.17 -4.73
C ALA A 58 6.92 4.98 -3.38
N LEU A 59 7.24 3.73 -3.01
CA LEU A 59 8.03 3.47 -1.81
C LEU A 59 9.48 3.94 -1.94
N ARG A 60 10.11 3.78 -3.11
CA ARG A 60 11.50 4.21 -3.37
C ARG A 60 11.64 5.72 -3.48
N GLU A 61 10.71 6.39 -4.15
CA GLU A 61 10.71 7.85 -4.34
C GLU A 61 10.60 8.64 -3.02
N VAL A 62 10.26 7.98 -1.92
CA VAL A 62 10.21 8.60 -0.58
C VAL A 62 11.39 8.19 0.31
N GLN A 63 12.29 7.33 -0.18
CA GLN A 63 13.51 6.92 0.52
C GLN A 63 14.77 7.65 0.00
N GLU A 64 14.68 8.28 -1.17
CA GLU A 64 15.70 9.20 -1.72
C GLU A 64 15.34 10.65 -1.37
#